data_AF-A0A5C6GGZ2-F1
#
_entry.id   AF-A0A5C6GGZ2-F1
#
_cell.length_a   1.000
_cell.length_b   1.000
_cell.length_c   1.000
_cell.angle_alpha   90.00
_cell.angle_beta   90.00
_cell.angle_gamma   90.00
#
_symmetry.space_group_name_H-M   'P 1'
#
loop_
_entity.id
_entity.type
_entity.pdbx_description
1 polymer ?
#
loop_
_entity_poly.entity_id
_entity_poly.type
_entity_poly.pdbx_seq_one_letter_code
_entity_poly.pdbx_strand_id
1 'polypeptide(L)'
;MTLFSLLRNRYLSWSQNIPLPADLHVSPVFQSWHEFDAASGQWRVVPVNNTNTNTKHGEPEQKHHQRAIQNSPFVLVTWNVDSSSPLPAARISAIASHLATLTPAVDIIFLQEVSPEALRFLLSHQQIRHFWYSSEADETNWQGQFFASMTLLSKRRFIRHAEASSVIATLGPVWRLKYPSRFGRDALCCDIFLPSPAHLSSSAGETQYVRVRLVNVHLDSLPIQPSQRPQQISLIASVLRSTNCGLVAGDFNPVLADDATLIADNQLIDVWHELHPGDPGFTWGVDGQQTFPPSRLDKVALVGLQAHRIEVMHPEAVELPDQSRHTVPWSDHSGLRCILGLDTS
;
A
#
# COMPACT_ATOMS: atom_id res chain seq x y z
N MET A 1 12.73 26.27 15.28
CA MET A 1 12.78 24.81 15.00
C MET A 1 13.59 23.99 16.03
N THR A 2 13.87 24.48 17.25
CA THR A 2 14.79 23.81 18.21
C THR A 2 14.11 23.16 19.41
N LEU A 3 12.97 23.68 19.88
CA LEU A 3 12.31 23.16 21.09
C LEU A 3 11.51 21.87 20.81
N PHE A 4 10.81 21.82 19.67
CA PHE A 4 10.01 20.66 19.26
C PHE A 4 10.87 19.43 18.93
N SER A 5 12.04 19.62 18.31
CA SER A 5 12.97 18.52 18.01
C SER A 5 13.62 17.98 19.29
N LEU A 6 13.97 18.84 20.24
CA LEU A 6 14.49 18.43 21.55
C LEU A 6 13.46 17.67 22.38
N LEU A 7 12.20 18.11 22.39
CA LEU A 7 11.11 17.42 23.07
C LEU A 7 10.77 16.08 22.39
N ARG A 8 10.75 16.04 21.05
CA ARG A 8 10.59 14.80 20.26
C ARG A 8 11.72 13.80 20.56
N ASN A 9 12.97 14.24 20.57
CA ASN A 9 14.12 13.37 20.83
C ASN A 9 14.14 12.85 22.28
N ARG A 10 13.76 13.67 23.27
CA ARG A 10 13.61 13.23 24.66
C ARG A 10 12.45 12.25 24.83
N TYR A 11 11.32 12.51 24.18
CA TYR A 11 10.18 11.60 24.20
C TYR A 11 10.50 10.26 23.52
N LEU A 12 11.15 10.28 22.36
CA LEU A 12 11.61 9.08 21.65
C LEU A 12 12.61 8.28 22.49
N SER A 13 13.58 8.95 23.12
CA SER A 13 14.53 8.29 24.02
C SER A 13 13.85 7.67 25.23
N TRP A 14 12.84 8.35 25.81
CA TRP A 14 12.06 7.80 26.92
C TRP A 14 11.17 6.62 26.49
N SER A 15 10.43 6.74 25.38
CA SER A 15 9.52 5.71 24.89
C SER A 15 10.25 4.45 24.40
N GLN A 16 11.47 4.59 23.88
CA GLN A 16 12.32 3.47 23.47
C GLN A 16 12.72 2.55 24.64
N ASN A 17 12.80 3.09 25.86
CA ASN A 17 13.17 2.33 27.06
C ASN A 17 11.98 1.64 27.75
N ILE A 18 10.75 1.86 27.29
CA ILE A 18 9.56 1.25 27.88
C ILE A 18 9.37 -0.16 27.29
N PRO A 19 9.25 -1.21 28.12
CA PRO A 19 8.87 -2.54 27.64
C PRO A 19 7.48 -2.51 27.01
N LEU A 20 7.34 -3.07 25.81
CA LEU A 20 6.03 -3.23 25.18
C LEU A 20 5.26 -4.37 25.87
N PRO A 21 3.90 -4.33 25.88
CA PRO A 21 3.10 -5.43 26.40
C PRO A 21 3.44 -6.74 25.66
N ALA A 22 3.70 -7.81 26.42
CA ALA A 22 4.03 -9.13 25.86
C ALA A 22 2.84 -9.80 25.13
N ASP A 23 1.61 -9.49 25.56
CA ASP A 23 0.37 -10.12 25.10
C ASP A 23 -0.54 -9.12 24.36
N LEU A 24 -0.04 -8.52 23.28
CA LEU A 24 -0.92 -7.79 22.35
C LEU A 24 -1.78 -8.81 21.62
N HIS A 25 -3.07 -8.86 21.94
CA HIS A 25 -4.06 -9.62 21.19
C HIS A 25 -4.09 -9.06 19.76
N VAL A 26 -3.49 -9.79 18.82
CA VAL A 26 -3.43 -9.40 17.41
C VAL A 26 -4.83 -9.56 16.82
N SER A 27 -5.57 -8.45 16.81
CA SER A 27 -6.96 -8.42 16.37
C SER A 27 -7.13 -7.49 15.18
N PRO A 28 -7.82 -7.92 14.11
CA PRO A 28 -8.13 -7.05 12.98
C PRO A 28 -9.15 -6.00 13.42
N VAL A 29 -8.90 -4.74 13.06
CA VAL A 29 -9.84 -3.63 13.21
C VAL A 29 -10.37 -3.28 11.82
N PHE A 30 -11.57 -3.75 11.50
CA PHE A 30 -12.19 -3.51 10.20
C PHE A 30 -12.58 -2.03 10.05
N GLN A 31 -12.36 -1.52 8.85
CA GLN A 31 -12.79 -0.18 8.44
C GLN A 31 -13.50 -0.27 7.08
N SER A 32 -14.01 0.86 6.62
CA SER A 32 -14.74 0.95 5.35
C SER A 32 -13.85 1.40 4.21
N TRP A 33 -14.17 0.95 3.01
CA TRP A 33 -13.78 1.67 1.79
C TRP A 33 -14.69 2.89 1.62
N HIS A 34 -14.17 3.91 0.94
CA HIS A 34 -14.89 5.14 0.65
C HIS A 34 -14.81 5.49 -0.83
N GLU A 35 -15.87 6.06 -1.36
CA GLU A 35 -15.89 6.67 -2.69
C GLU A 35 -16.48 8.08 -2.61
N PHE A 36 -15.96 9.00 -3.43
CA PHE A 36 -16.55 10.33 -3.54
C PHE A 36 -17.86 10.27 -4.34
N ASP A 37 -18.93 10.77 -3.74
CA ASP A 37 -20.23 10.97 -4.37
C ASP A 37 -20.37 12.41 -4.82
N ALA A 38 -20.32 12.64 -6.13
CA ALA A 38 -20.39 13.97 -6.72
C ALA A 38 -21.75 14.66 -6.46
N ALA A 39 -22.83 13.90 -6.25
CA ALA A 39 -24.16 14.47 -6.01
C ALA A 39 -24.26 15.10 -4.62
N SER A 40 -23.72 14.44 -3.59
CA SER A 40 -23.67 14.97 -2.23
C SER A 40 -22.44 15.81 -1.93
N GLY A 41 -21.39 15.72 -2.75
CA GLY A 41 -20.11 16.38 -2.53
C GLY A 41 -19.31 15.80 -1.36
N GLN A 42 -19.61 14.55 -0.96
CA GLN A 42 -19.03 13.89 0.21
C GLN A 42 -18.42 12.53 -0.14
N TRP A 43 -17.48 12.07 0.70
CA TRP A 43 -17.02 10.69 0.68
C TRP A 43 -18.04 9.81 1.40
N ARG A 44 -18.51 8.75 0.74
CA ARG A 44 -19.47 7.80 1.32
C ARG A 44 -18.84 6.42 1.48
N VAL A 45 -19.31 5.69 2.48
CA VAL A 45 -18.93 4.30 2.71
C VAL A 45 -19.36 3.43 1.53
N VAL A 46 -18.46 2.56 1.08
CA VAL A 46 -18.72 1.53 0.08
C VAL A 46 -19.00 0.21 0.81
N PRO A 47 -20.20 -0.36 0.67
CA PRO A 47 -20.49 -1.67 1.24
C PRO A 47 -19.68 -2.74 0.52
N VAL A 48 -19.06 -3.65 1.29
CA VAL A 48 -18.31 -4.78 0.76
C VAL A 48 -18.88 -6.06 1.35
N ASN A 49 -19.19 -7.03 0.50
CA ASN A 49 -19.68 -8.32 0.95
C ASN A 49 -18.50 -9.24 1.30
N ASN A 50 -18.53 -9.82 2.50
CA ASN A 50 -17.53 -10.80 2.96
C ASN A 50 -17.76 -12.21 2.39
N THR A 51 -18.87 -12.43 1.68
CA THR A 51 -19.32 -13.74 1.23
C THR A 51 -19.04 -13.93 -0.25
N ASN A 52 -17.95 -14.63 -0.57
CA ASN A 52 -17.92 -15.44 -1.79
C ASN A 52 -18.58 -16.79 -1.47
N THR A 53 -19.90 -16.79 -1.37
CA THR A 53 -20.70 -18.02 -1.44
C THR A 53 -21.67 -17.83 -2.60
N ASN A 54 -21.39 -18.54 -3.69
CA ASN A 54 -22.21 -18.82 -4.87
C ASN A 54 -23.50 -17.98 -4.98
N THR A 55 -23.53 -17.01 -5.90
CA THR A 55 -24.77 -16.40 -6.34
C THR A 55 -24.95 -16.53 -7.85
N LYS A 56 -26.15 -16.98 -8.22
CA LYS A 56 -26.57 -17.48 -9.53
C LYS A 56 -27.08 -16.39 -10.49
N HIS A 57 -26.86 -16.63 -11.79
CA HIS A 57 -27.58 -16.18 -13.02
C HIS A 57 -27.51 -14.67 -13.41
N GLY A 58 -27.45 -14.28 -14.70
CA GLY A 58 -27.48 -15.03 -15.97
C GLY A 58 -27.17 -14.19 -17.23
N GLU A 59 -26.72 -14.90 -18.27
CA GLU A 59 -26.71 -14.71 -19.75
C GLU A 59 -26.34 -13.38 -20.49
N PRO A 60 -25.77 -13.48 -21.72
CA PRO A 60 -24.56 -12.74 -22.10
C PRO A 60 -24.70 -11.83 -23.32
N GLU A 61 -23.87 -10.78 -23.43
CA GLU A 61 -23.38 -10.28 -24.73
C GLU A 61 -22.20 -9.28 -24.57
N GLN A 62 -21.04 -9.60 -25.19
CA GLN A 62 -19.94 -8.73 -25.70
C GLN A 62 -18.53 -9.39 -25.63
N LYS A 63 -18.32 -10.44 -26.44
CA LYS A 63 -17.16 -11.37 -26.33
C LYS A 63 -15.78 -10.90 -26.83
N HIS A 64 -15.58 -9.68 -27.33
CA HIS A 64 -14.29 -9.31 -27.96
C HIS A 64 -13.39 -8.32 -27.20
N HIS A 65 -13.93 -7.49 -26.28
CA HIS A 65 -13.10 -6.62 -25.43
C HIS A 65 -12.91 -7.17 -24.00
N GLN A 66 -13.78 -8.07 -23.55
CA GLN A 66 -13.77 -8.60 -22.17
C GLN A 66 -12.68 -9.65 -21.92
N ARG A 67 -12.23 -10.40 -22.95
CA ARG A 67 -11.19 -11.43 -22.80
C ARG A 67 -9.82 -10.89 -22.39
N ALA A 68 -9.47 -9.66 -22.75
CA ALA A 68 -8.17 -9.07 -22.44
C ALA A 68 -8.04 -8.64 -20.96
N ILE A 69 -9.15 -8.26 -20.32
CA ILE A 69 -9.17 -7.79 -18.92
C ILE A 69 -9.06 -8.97 -17.94
N GLN A 70 -9.55 -10.15 -18.35
CA GLN A 70 -9.77 -11.32 -17.49
C GLN A 70 -8.48 -11.96 -16.92
N ASN A 71 -7.33 -11.78 -17.58
CA ASN A 71 -6.04 -12.35 -17.16
C ASN A 71 -4.90 -11.31 -17.12
N SER A 72 -5.21 -10.01 -17.14
CA SER A 72 -4.16 -9.00 -17.19
C SER A 72 -3.46 -8.87 -15.84
N PRO A 73 -2.13 -8.68 -15.82
CA PRO A 73 -1.42 -8.21 -14.64
C PRO A 73 -2.06 -6.94 -14.08
N PHE A 74 -1.85 -6.69 -12.79
CA PHE A 74 -2.21 -5.44 -12.13
C PHE A 74 -0.95 -4.67 -11.72
N VAL A 75 -1.09 -3.35 -11.64
CA VAL A 75 0.01 -2.44 -11.31
C VAL A 75 -0.13 -1.92 -9.89
N LEU A 76 0.85 -2.23 -9.05
CA LEU A 76 1.01 -1.70 -7.70
C LEU A 76 2.03 -0.55 -7.71
N VAL A 77 1.73 0.51 -6.98
CA VAL A 77 2.70 1.51 -6.55
C VAL A 77 2.73 1.56 -5.03
N THR A 78 3.92 1.61 -4.43
CA THR A 78 4.10 1.95 -3.01
C THR A 78 5.05 3.12 -2.85
N TRP A 79 4.74 4.06 -1.94
CA TRP A 79 5.55 5.25 -1.72
C TRP A 79 5.35 5.81 -0.29
N ASN A 80 6.43 5.93 0.49
CA ASN A 80 6.45 6.77 1.69
C ASN A 80 6.47 8.24 1.25
N VAL A 81 5.45 9.03 1.62
CA VAL A 81 5.28 10.40 1.11
C VAL A 81 5.83 11.49 2.04
N ASP A 82 6.60 11.09 3.05
CA ASP A 82 7.27 11.95 4.02
C ASP A 82 6.33 12.98 4.65
N SER A 83 5.79 12.64 5.81
CA SER A 83 4.87 13.50 6.55
C SER A 83 5.52 14.77 7.07
N SER A 84 6.85 14.83 7.10
CA SER A 84 7.62 15.78 7.90
C SER A 84 8.19 16.95 7.09
N SER A 85 8.40 16.78 5.78
CA SER A 85 8.88 17.86 4.92
C SER A 85 7.82 18.93 4.62
N PRO A 86 8.25 20.17 4.30
CA PRO A 86 7.34 21.26 3.94
C PRO A 86 6.45 20.94 2.74
N LEU A 87 5.40 21.75 2.56
CA LEU A 87 4.49 21.68 1.40
C LEU A 87 3.84 20.31 1.14
N PRO A 88 3.31 19.59 2.16
CA PRO A 88 2.78 18.24 1.96
C PRO A 88 1.66 18.19 0.92
N ALA A 89 0.82 19.23 0.80
CA ALA A 89 -0.22 19.32 -0.22
C ALA A 89 0.35 19.40 -1.66
N ALA A 90 1.35 20.26 -1.90
CA ALA A 90 1.95 20.39 -3.23
C ALA A 90 2.71 19.12 -3.63
N ARG A 91 3.44 18.52 -2.68
CA ARG A 91 4.20 17.28 -2.90
C ARG A 91 3.30 16.10 -3.24
N ILE A 92 2.23 15.88 -2.45
CA ILE A 92 1.31 14.77 -2.72
C ILE A 92 0.52 14.98 -4.02
N SER A 93 0.24 16.24 -4.39
CA SER A 93 -0.34 16.59 -5.69
C SER A 93 0.57 16.17 -6.85
N ALA A 94 1.87 16.45 -6.73
CA ALA A 94 2.85 16.13 -7.76
C ALA A 94 2.98 14.60 -7.92
N ILE A 95 3.05 13.86 -6.80
CA ILE A 95 3.02 12.39 -6.81
C ILE A 95 1.75 11.89 -7.51
N ALA A 96 0.56 12.33 -7.07
CA ALA A 96 -0.71 11.89 -7.68
C ALA A 96 -0.78 12.17 -9.18
N SER A 97 -0.30 13.35 -9.62
CA SER A 97 -0.25 13.74 -11.03
C SER A 97 0.71 12.86 -11.82
N HIS A 98 1.91 12.59 -11.28
CA HIS A 98 2.88 11.70 -11.89
C HIS A 98 2.31 10.30 -12.08
N LEU A 99 1.70 9.72 -11.03
CA LEU A 99 1.10 8.39 -11.09
C LEU A 99 -0.01 8.29 -12.15
N ALA A 100 -0.75 9.36 -12.40
CA ALA A 100 -1.79 9.41 -13.43
C ALA A 100 -1.24 9.37 -14.87
N THR A 101 0.04 9.66 -15.08
CA THR A 101 0.70 9.60 -16.40
C THR A 101 1.27 8.22 -16.73
N LEU A 102 1.37 7.33 -15.74
CA LEU A 102 2.04 6.04 -15.90
C LEU A 102 1.25 5.10 -16.82
N THR A 103 1.99 4.38 -17.68
CA THR A 103 1.47 3.34 -18.57
C THR A 103 2.27 2.04 -18.37
N PRO A 104 1.64 0.88 -18.11
CA PRO A 104 0.21 0.68 -17.84
C PRO A 104 -0.29 1.46 -16.62
N ALA A 105 -1.58 1.79 -16.61
CA ALA A 105 -2.22 2.57 -15.54
C ALA A 105 -2.09 1.87 -14.18
N VAL A 106 -1.97 2.67 -13.12
CA VAL A 106 -1.86 2.15 -11.74
C VAL A 106 -3.22 1.64 -11.26
N ASP A 107 -3.24 0.44 -10.68
CA ASP A 107 -4.44 -0.18 -10.13
C ASP A 107 -4.54 -0.05 -8.61
N ILE A 108 -3.39 -0.10 -7.93
CA ILE A 108 -3.27 -0.10 -6.47
C ILE A 108 -2.19 0.89 -6.06
N ILE A 109 -2.49 1.78 -5.11
CA ILE A 109 -1.50 2.69 -4.51
C ILE A 109 -1.46 2.46 -3.01
N PHE A 110 -0.26 2.21 -2.49
CA PHE A 110 0.07 2.18 -1.08
C PHE A 110 0.88 3.43 -0.73
N LEU A 111 0.36 4.23 0.19
CA LEU A 111 1.08 5.37 0.73
C LEU A 111 1.39 5.13 2.20
N GLN A 112 2.58 5.54 2.62
CA GLN A 112 2.98 5.64 4.02
C GLN A 112 3.26 7.10 4.38
N GLU A 113 3.18 7.45 5.66
CA GLU A 113 3.38 8.83 6.14
C GLU A 113 2.46 9.89 5.51
N VAL A 114 1.20 9.51 5.22
CA VAL A 114 0.21 10.50 4.81
C VAL A 114 -0.12 11.39 6.01
N SER A 115 0.22 12.68 5.93
CA SER A 115 -0.14 13.69 6.94
C SER A 115 -1.59 14.16 6.78
N PRO A 116 -2.20 14.82 7.78
CA PRO A 116 -3.57 15.30 7.69
C PRO A 116 -3.78 16.29 6.53
N GLU A 117 -2.78 17.12 6.25
CA GLU A 117 -2.82 18.05 5.12
C GLU A 117 -2.75 17.32 3.78
N ALA A 118 -1.85 16.33 3.66
CA ALA A 118 -1.75 15.50 2.46
C ALA A 118 -3.04 14.69 2.22
N LEU A 119 -3.65 14.15 3.28
CA LEU A 119 -4.93 13.45 3.21
C LEU A 119 -6.03 14.36 2.66
N ARG A 120 -6.22 15.54 3.26
CA ARG A 120 -7.25 16.49 2.81
C ARG A 120 -7.05 16.88 1.35
N PHE A 121 -5.79 17.09 0.94
CA PHE A 121 -5.48 17.37 -0.45
C PHE A 121 -5.88 16.20 -1.37
N LEU A 122 -5.41 14.98 -1.07
CA LEU A 122 -5.75 13.77 -1.84
C LEU A 122 -7.26 13.58 -1.95
N LEU A 123 -8.00 13.72 -0.86
CA LEU A 123 -9.46 13.57 -0.82
C LEU A 123 -10.21 14.71 -1.53
N SER A 124 -9.54 15.83 -1.83
CA SER A 124 -10.06 16.91 -2.67
C SER A 124 -9.63 16.81 -4.14
N HIS A 125 -8.58 16.05 -4.43
CA HIS A 125 -7.99 15.94 -5.76
C HIS A 125 -8.95 15.29 -6.76
N GLN A 126 -9.16 15.95 -7.91
CA GLN A 126 -10.19 15.55 -8.87
C GLN A 126 -10.01 14.11 -9.36
N GLN A 127 -8.79 13.72 -9.73
CA GLN A 127 -8.54 12.36 -10.22
C GLN A 127 -8.78 11.30 -9.15
N ILE A 128 -8.46 11.61 -7.88
CA ILE A 128 -8.69 10.69 -6.75
C ILE A 128 -10.19 10.47 -6.56
N ARG A 129 -10.97 11.56 -6.46
CA ARG A 129 -12.44 11.50 -6.33
C ARG A 129 -13.10 10.68 -7.45
N HIS A 130 -12.66 10.89 -8.69
CA HIS A 130 -13.28 10.25 -9.85
C HIS A 130 -12.90 8.77 -10.00
N PHE A 131 -11.64 8.42 -9.79
CA PHE A 131 -11.12 7.11 -10.23
C PHE A 131 -10.70 6.17 -9.11
N TRP A 132 -10.76 6.58 -7.84
CA TRP A 132 -10.21 5.77 -6.75
C TRP A 132 -11.21 5.53 -5.61
N TYR A 133 -11.21 4.31 -5.10
CA TYR A 133 -11.67 4.00 -3.75
C TYR A 133 -10.56 4.32 -2.76
N SER A 134 -10.94 4.79 -1.58
CA SER A 134 -10.01 5.20 -0.52
C SER A 134 -10.25 4.43 0.77
N SER A 135 -9.18 3.95 1.41
CA SER A 135 -9.28 3.37 2.74
C SER A 135 -9.64 4.42 3.80
N GLU A 136 -9.30 5.69 3.56
CA GLU A 136 -9.53 6.80 4.47
C GLU A 136 -10.52 7.81 3.87
N ALA A 137 -11.47 8.30 4.67
CA ALA A 137 -12.28 9.49 4.34
C ALA A 137 -11.93 10.70 5.23
N ASP A 138 -11.21 10.44 6.32
CA ASP A 138 -10.75 11.38 7.33
C ASP A 138 -9.68 10.67 8.20
N GLU A 139 -9.27 11.30 9.30
CA GLU A 139 -8.24 10.78 10.21
C GLU A 139 -8.79 9.83 11.30
N THR A 140 -10.07 9.43 11.27
CA THR A 140 -10.73 8.67 12.35
C THR A 140 -10.00 7.36 12.70
N ASN A 141 -9.47 6.66 11.68
CA ASN A 141 -8.81 5.37 11.87
C ASN A 141 -7.34 5.48 12.33
N TRP A 142 -6.80 6.69 12.50
CA TRP A 142 -5.38 6.91 12.75
C TRP A 142 -4.98 6.71 14.21
N GLN A 143 -5.96 6.53 15.11
CA GLN A 143 -5.71 6.24 16.54
C GLN A 143 -4.78 7.27 17.21
N GLY A 144 -4.95 8.55 16.86
CA GLY A 144 -4.16 9.66 17.41
C GLY A 144 -2.75 9.83 16.81
N GLN A 145 -2.37 9.05 15.80
CA GLN A 145 -1.10 9.24 15.08
C GLN A 145 -1.12 10.52 14.23
N PHE A 146 0.04 11.14 14.06
CA PHE A 146 0.20 12.37 13.27
C PHE A 146 0.25 12.13 11.75
N PHE A 147 0.38 10.88 11.33
CA PHE A 147 0.31 10.43 9.95
C PHE A 147 -0.19 8.98 9.94
N ALA A 148 -0.61 8.48 8.78
CA ALA A 148 -0.98 7.07 8.63
C ALA A 148 -0.61 6.52 7.25
N SER A 149 -0.72 5.20 7.12
CA SER A 149 -0.76 4.54 5.81
C SER A 149 -2.15 4.66 5.19
N MET A 150 -2.20 4.80 3.87
CA MET A 150 -3.43 4.91 3.08
C MET A 150 -3.33 3.99 1.88
N THR A 151 -4.44 3.32 1.53
CA THR A 151 -4.53 2.51 0.32
C THR A 151 -5.59 3.10 -0.61
N LEU A 152 -5.26 3.18 -1.90
CA LEU A 152 -6.19 3.53 -2.96
C LEU A 152 -6.33 2.37 -3.94
N LEU A 153 -7.58 2.04 -4.32
CA LEU A 153 -7.89 1.04 -5.34
C LEU A 153 -8.60 1.68 -6.53
N SER A 154 -8.15 1.39 -7.75
CA SER A 154 -8.71 1.96 -8.98
C SER A 154 -10.13 1.42 -9.25
N LYS A 155 -11.11 2.33 -9.36
CA LYS A 155 -12.49 2.03 -9.78
C LYS A 155 -12.57 1.45 -11.19
N ARG A 156 -11.55 1.68 -12.01
CA ARG A 156 -11.49 1.13 -13.38
C ARG A 156 -11.17 -0.36 -13.38
N ARG A 157 -10.43 -0.83 -12.37
CA ARG A 157 -9.99 -2.22 -12.25
C ARG A 157 -10.89 -3.02 -11.33
N PHE A 158 -11.30 -2.43 -10.21
CA PHE A 158 -12.06 -3.10 -9.17
C PHE A 158 -13.48 -2.54 -9.15
N ILE A 159 -14.48 -3.34 -9.52
CA ILE A 159 -15.89 -2.93 -9.53
C ILE A 159 -16.59 -3.48 -8.29
N ARG A 160 -17.64 -2.77 -7.84
CA ARG A 160 -18.46 -3.21 -6.71
C ARG A 160 -19.25 -4.47 -7.07
N HIS A 161 -19.37 -5.38 -6.12
CA HIS A 161 -20.04 -6.67 -6.32
C HIS A 161 -21.50 -6.53 -6.83
N ALA A 162 -22.23 -5.49 -6.43
CA ALA A 162 -23.61 -5.26 -6.88
C ALA A 162 -23.74 -4.74 -8.32
N GLU A 163 -22.66 -4.20 -8.89
CA GLU A 163 -22.61 -3.65 -10.25
C GLU A 163 -21.97 -4.61 -11.25
N ALA A 164 -21.40 -5.72 -10.77
CA ALA A 164 -20.70 -6.70 -11.59
C ALA A 164 -21.70 -7.67 -12.26
N SER A 165 -22.26 -7.27 -13.40
CA SER A 165 -22.94 -8.18 -14.33
C SER A 165 -21.96 -8.99 -15.20
N SER A 166 -20.64 -8.77 -15.04
CA SER A 166 -19.58 -9.36 -15.84
C SER A 166 -18.38 -9.78 -14.99
N VAL A 167 -17.55 -10.67 -15.55
CA VAL A 167 -16.33 -11.24 -14.93
C VAL A 167 -15.24 -10.18 -14.81
N ILE A 168 -15.22 -9.45 -13.69
CA ILE A 168 -14.30 -8.34 -13.42
C ILE A 168 -13.78 -8.46 -11.99
N ALA A 169 -12.56 -7.98 -11.73
CA ALA A 169 -12.02 -7.94 -10.37
C ALA A 169 -12.91 -7.12 -9.42
N THR A 170 -13.04 -7.55 -8.17
CA THR A 170 -13.90 -6.89 -7.18
C THR A 170 -13.16 -6.56 -5.88
N LEU A 171 -13.73 -5.60 -5.13
CA LEU A 171 -13.21 -5.18 -3.83
C LEU A 171 -13.58 -6.20 -2.75
N GLY A 172 -12.64 -6.45 -1.84
CA GLY A 172 -12.87 -7.12 -0.56
C GLY A 172 -12.73 -6.18 0.64
N PRO A 173 -12.86 -6.71 1.87
CA PRO A 173 -12.79 -5.91 3.08
C PRO A 173 -11.43 -5.21 3.25
N VAL A 174 -11.43 -4.13 4.04
CA VAL A 174 -10.22 -3.41 4.47
C VAL A 174 -10.18 -3.33 5.99
N TRP A 175 -9.01 -3.56 6.57
CA TRP A 175 -8.82 -3.57 8.02
C TRP A 175 -7.39 -3.23 8.40
N ARG A 176 -7.20 -2.77 9.64
CA ARG A 176 -5.87 -2.58 10.23
C ARG A 176 -5.54 -3.74 11.15
N LEU A 177 -4.36 -4.32 10.96
CA LEU A 177 -3.79 -5.31 11.87
C LEU A 177 -2.85 -4.59 12.83
N LYS A 178 -3.25 -4.49 14.10
CA LYS A 178 -2.39 -3.94 15.15
C LYS A 178 -1.37 -4.98 15.59
N TYR A 179 -0.12 -4.56 15.72
CA TYR A 179 1.00 -5.38 16.21
C TYR A 179 1.88 -4.56 17.16
N PRO A 180 2.78 -5.20 17.92
CA PRO A 180 3.77 -4.49 18.74
C PRO A 180 4.58 -3.49 17.91
N SER A 181 4.60 -2.23 18.35
CA SER A 181 5.29 -1.13 17.69
C SER A 181 5.65 -0.03 18.67
N ARG A 182 6.86 0.53 18.53
CA ARG A 182 7.32 1.71 19.29
C ARG A 182 6.84 3.04 18.70
N PHE A 183 6.32 3.01 17.48
CA PHE A 183 5.87 4.18 16.73
C PHE A 183 4.38 4.14 16.42
N GLY A 184 3.61 3.26 17.07
CA GLY A 184 2.18 3.10 16.82
C GLY A 184 1.85 2.60 15.41
N ARG A 185 2.78 1.88 14.77
CA ARG A 185 2.63 1.33 13.42
C ARG A 185 1.58 0.22 13.39
N ASP A 186 1.00 0.03 12.21
CA ASP A 186 0.12 -1.10 11.89
C ASP A 186 0.32 -1.54 10.43
N ALA A 187 -0.30 -2.67 10.09
CA ALA A 187 -0.46 -3.09 8.71
C ALA A 187 -1.89 -2.76 8.24
N LEU A 188 -2.01 -1.99 7.15
CA LEU A 188 -3.28 -1.73 6.49
C LEU A 188 -3.52 -2.81 5.43
N CYS A 189 -4.39 -3.75 5.78
CA CYS A 189 -4.71 -4.91 4.98
C CYS A 189 -5.99 -4.69 4.18
N CYS A 190 -6.04 -5.23 2.97
CA CYS A 190 -7.29 -5.43 2.26
C CYS A 190 -7.26 -6.69 1.41
N ASP A 191 -8.43 -7.14 0.98
CA ASP A 191 -8.52 -8.15 -0.06
C ASP A 191 -9.04 -7.56 -1.37
N ILE A 192 -8.62 -8.16 -2.47
CA ILE A 192 -9.25 -8.03 -3.79
C ILE A 192 -9.58 -9.43 -4.31
N PHE A 193 -10.54 -9.53 -5.20
CA PHE A 193 -10.92 -10.79 -5.84
C PHE A 193 -10.67 -10.69 -7.33
N LEU A 194 -9.76 -11.52 -7.84
CA LEU A 194 -9.42 -11.58 -9.26
C LEU A 194 -10.10 -12.78 -9.92
N PRO A 195 -10.63 -12.67 -11.14
CA PRO A 195 -11.14 -13.82 -11.88
C PRO A 195 -10.08 -14.92 -12.04
N SER A 196 -10.44 -16.17 -11.78
CA SER A 196 -9.54 -17.32 -11.92
C SER A 196 -9.37 -17.72 -13.39
N PRO A 197 -8.14 -17.93 -13.88
CA PRO A 197 -7.90 -18.41 -15.25
C PRO A 197 -8.37 -19.87 -15.49
N ALA A 198 -8.52 -20.67 -14.43
CA ALA A 198 -8.52 -22.13 -14.50
C ALA A 198 -9.83 -22.80 -14.99
N HIS A 199 -10.92 -22.05 -15.22
CA HIS A 199 -12.24 -22.66 -15.49
C HIS A 199 -12.98 -22.14 -16.74
N LEU A 200 -12.26 -21.59 -17.73
CA LEU A 200 -12.83 -21.30 -19.06
C LEU A 200 -13.34 -22.56 -19.83
N SER A 201 -13.20 -23.77 -19.25
CA SER A 201 -13.54 -25.07 -19.86
C SER A 201 -14.65 -25.85 -19.15
N SER A 202 -15.18 -25.43 -17.98
CA SER A 202 -16.26 -26.16 -17.31
C SER A 202 -17.64 -25.69 -17.79
N SER A 203 -18.48 -26.65 -18.18
CA SER A 203 -19.86 -26.49 -18.68
C SER A 203 -20.87 -25.94 -17.67
N ALA A 204 -20.41 -25.48 -16.49
CA ALA A 204 -21.20 -24.76 -15.50
C ALA A 204 -20.61 -23.34 -15.40
N GLY A 205 -21.28 -22.37 -16.04
CA GLY A 205 -20.79 -20.99 -16.25
C GLY A 205 -20.68 -20.11 -14.99
N GLU A 206 -20.15 -20.62 -13.89
CA GLU A 206 -19.85 -19.85 -12.68
C GLU A 206 -18.39 -19.41 -12.69
N THR A 207 -18.16 -18.10 -12.57
CA THR A 207 -16.80 -17.54 -12.53
C THR A 207 -16.23 -17.72 -11.13
N GLN A 208 -15.13 -18.46 -11.03
CA GLN A 208 -14.39 -18.56 -9.78
C GLN A 208 -13.46 -17.36 -9.60
N TYR A 209 -13.34 -16.89 -8.37
CA TYR A 209 -12.43 -15.81 -8.00
C TYR A 209 -11.29 -16.33 -7.10
N VAL A 210 -10.09 -15.77 -7.30
CA VAL A 210 -8.96 -15.89 -6.39
C VAL A 210 -8.96 -14.69 -5.46
N ARG A 211 -8.98 -14.93 -4.15
CA ARG A 211 -8.81 -13.89 -3.13
C ARG A 211 -7.32 -13.56 -3.02
N VAL A 212 -6.94 -12.35 -3.39
CA VAL A 212 -5.58 -11.82 -3.23
C VAL A 212 -5.57 -10.87 -2.04
N ARG A 213 -4.70 -11.12 -1.07
CA ARG A 213 -4.53 -10.25 0.09
C ARG A 213 -3.41 -9.24 -0.14
N LEU A 214 -3.69 -7.98 0.11
CA LEU A 214 -2.76 -6.87 -0.06
C LEU A 214 -2.48 -6.24 1.31
N VAL A 215 -1.21 -5.99 1.63
CA VAL A 215 -0.82 -5.43 2.93
C VAL A 215 0.12 -4.23 2.74
N ASN A 216 -0.35 -3.04 3.11
CA ASN A 216 0.44 -1.80 3.13
C ASN A 216 1.08 -1.63 4.51
N VAL A 217 2.40 -1.47 4.57
CA VAL A 217 3.15 -1.38 5.82
C VAL A 217 4.05 -0.16 5.90
N HIS A 218 4.21 0.33 7.12
CA HIS A 218 5.34 1.15 7.52
C HIS A 218 5.86 0.52 8.82
N LEU A 219 6.96 -0.23 8.76
CA LEU A 219 7.50 -0.94 9.93
C LEU A 219 8.22 0.01 10.90
N ASP A 220 8.55 -0.49 12.10
CA ASP A 220 9.25 0.32 13.09
C ASP A 220 10.55 0.92 12.51
N SER A 221 10.70 2.23 12.64
CA SER A 221 11.86 2.99 12.16
C SER A 221 13.02 2.91 13.16
N LEU A 222 14.20 3.43 12.77
CA LEU A 222 15.41 3.53 13.60
C LEU A 222 16.02 2.18 14.06
N PRO A 223 17.34 2.14 14.33
CA PRO A 223 18.04 0.95 14.80
C PRO A 223 17.84 0.72 16.32
N ILE A 224 16.58 0.62 16.77
CA ILE A 224 16.25 0.39 18.19
C ILE A 224 16.35 -1.10 18.52
N GLN A 225 17.01 -1.44 19.63
CA GLN A 225 17.12 -2.81 20.13
C GLN A 225 16.32 -3.01 21.43
N PRO A 226 15.54 -4.10 21.57
CA PRO A 226 15.26 -5.11 20.55
C PRO A 226 14.36 -4.57 19.42
N SER A 227 14.69 -4.96 18.19
CA SER A 227 13.88 -4.66 17.00
C SER A 227 12.51 -5.33 17.06
N GLN A 228 11.48 -4.61 16.61
CA GLN A 228 10.13 -5.17 16.46
C GLN A 228 9.87 -5.71 15.05
N ARG A 229 10.66 -5.30 14.06
CA ARG A 229 10.44 -5.63 12.64
C ARG A 229 10.34 -7.14 12.35
N PRO A 230 11.15 -8.03 12.97
CA PRO A 230 11.00 -9.47 12.79
C PRO A 230 9.61 -9.99 13.19
N GLN A 231 9.09 -9.54 14.34
CA GLN A 231 7.76 -9.94 14.79
C GLN A 231 6.65 -9.33 13.91
N GLN A 232 6.82 -8.06 13.51
CA GLN A 232 5.86 -7.38 12.63
C GLN A 232 5.70 -8.13 11.30
N ILE A 233 6.80 -8.44 10.61
CA ILE A 233 6.76 -9.19 9.35
C ILE A 233 6.27 -10.62 9.55
N SER A 234 6.58 -11.28 10.66
CA SER A 234 6.06 -12.62 10.96
C SER A 234 4.53 -12.65 11.08
N LEU A 235 3.95 -11.66 11.75
CA LEU A 235 2.49 -11.51 11.84
C LEU A 235 1.87 -11.22 10.46
N ILE A 236 2.50 -10.38 9.65
CA ILE A 236 2.04 -10.07 8.29
C ILE A 236 2.12 -11.32 7.40
N ALA A 237 3.20 -12.09 7.47
CA ALA A 237 3.36 -13.32 6.72
C ALA A 237 2.30 -14.36 7.12
N SER A 238 1.97 -14.48 8.42
CA SER A 238 0.85 -15.31 8.89
C SER A 238 -0.49 -14.87 8.27
N VAL A 239 -0.74 -13.57 8.21
CA VAL A 239 -1.92 -13.00 7.55
C VAL A 239 -1.94 -13.32 6.05
N LEU A 240 -0.81 -13.24 5.34
CA LEU A 240 -0.74 -13.59 3.91
C LEU A 240 -0.95 -15.10 3.65
N ARG A 241 -0.40 -15.97 4.51
CA ARG A 241 -0.58 -17.43 4.42
C ARG A 241 -2.03 -17.87 4.57
N SER A 242 -2.90 -17.08 5.22
CA SER A 242 -4.31 -17.43 5.34
C SER A 242 -5.07 -17.41 4.01
N THR A 243 -4.53 -16.78 2.96
CA THR A 243 -5.08 -16.83 1.59
C THR A 243 -4.17 -17.58 0.63
N ASN A 244 -2.91 -17.85 1.01
CA ASN A 244 -1.84 -18.39 0.15
C ASN A 244 -1.61 -17.60 -1.15
N CYS A 245 -2.14 -16.38 -1.24
CA CYS A 245 -2.06 -15.52 -2.41
C CYS A 245 -2.16 -14.06 -1.97
N GLY A 246 -1.09 -13.30 -2.19
CA GLY A 246 -1.02 -11.92 -1.75
C GLY A 246 0.37 -11.30 -1.77
N LEU A 247 0.42 -10.07 -1.30
CA LEU A 247 1.63 -9.28 -1.19
C LEU A 247 1.64 -8.40 0.06
N VAL A 248 2.84 -8.08 0.52
CA VAL A 248 3.10 -6.96 1.43
C VAL A 248 4.04 -5.98 0.72
N ALA A 249 3.74 -4.69 0.82
CA ALA A 249 4.56 -3.63 0.25
C ALA A 249 4.52 -2.37 1.10
N GLY A 250 5.61 -1.61 1.08
CA GLY A 250 5.75 -0.38 1.87
C GLY A 250 7.16 -0.16 2.36
N ASP A 251 7.28 0.68 3.37
CA ASP A 251 8.55 1.00 4.02
C ASP A 251 8.86 -0.02 5.11
N PHE A 252 9.88 -0.85 4.85
CA PHE A 252 10.30 -1.92 5.77
C PHE A 252 11.32 -1.43 6.79
N ASN A 253 11.92 -0.24 6.60
CA ASN A 253 12.97 0.28 7.48
C ASN A 253 14.03 -0.78 7.91
N PRO A 254 14.67 -1.54 6.99
CA PRO A 254 15.70 -2.52 7.31
C PRO A 254 17.01 -1.84 7.71
N VAL A 255 17.06 -1.28 8.92
CA VAL A 255 18.15 -0.44 9.41
C VAL A 255 19.11 -1.16 10.37
N LEU A 256 18.89 -2.45 10.64
CA LEU A 256 19.78 -3.33 11.37
C LEU A 256 20.24 -4.49 10.48
N ALA A 257 21.39 -5.10 10.82
CA ALA A 257 21.93 -6.24 10.07
C ALA A 257 20.94 -7.43 10.02
N ASP A 258 20.26 -7.70 11.14
CA ASP A 258 19.25 -8.76 11.25
C ASP A 258 18.03 -8.51 10.35
N ASP A 259 17.84 -7.28 9.85
CA ASP A 259 16.72 -6.99 8.95
C ASP A 259 16.94 -7.51 7.51
N ALA A 260 18.17 -7.93 7.18
CA ALA A 260 18.52 -8.40 5.84
C ALA A 260 17.73 -9.66 5.44
N THR A 261 17.35 -10.50 6.40
CA THR A 261 16.67 -11.78 6.17
C THR A 261 15.17 -11.73 6.44
N LEU A 262 14.59 -10.59 6.84
CA LEU A 262 13.16 -10.47 7.25
C LEU A 262 12.18 -11.16 6.30
N ILE A 263 12.37 -10.97 4.99
CA ILE A 263 11.50 -11.53 3.95
C ILE A 263 11.73 -13.04 3.82
N ALA A 264 12.99 -13.46 3.71
CA ALA A 264 13.38 -14.86 3.51
C ALA A 264 13.02 -15.75 4.72
N ASP A 265 13.25 -15.25 5.95
CA ASP A 265 12.89 -15.94 7.19
C ASP A 265 11.38 -16.20 7.30
N ASN A 266 10.59 -15.42 6.56
CA ASN A 266 9.15 -15.53 6.50
C ASN A 266 8.64 -16.25 5.23
N GLN A 267 9.52 -16.89 4.47
CA GLN A 267 9.17 -17.65 3.26
C GLN A 267 8.38 -16.81 2.24
N LEU A 268 8.67 -15.51 2.20
CA LEU A 268 8.13 -14.59 1.20
C LEU A 268 9.19 -14.37 0.12
N ILE A 269 8.76 -13.99 -1.09
CA ILE A 269 9.65 -13.70 -2.21
C ILE A 269 9.89 -12.19 -2.26
N ASP A 270 11.13 -11.73 -2.13
CA ASP A 270 11.50 -10.31 -2.34
C ASP A 270 11.57 -10.01 -3.84
N VAL A 271 10.61 -9.22 -4.34
CA VAL A 271 10.45 -8.98 -5.78
C VAL A 271 11.67 -8.31 -6.39
N TRP A 272 12.30 -7.37 -5.67
CA TRP A 272 13.49 -6.69 -6.19
C TRP A 272 14.65 -7.67 -6.33
N HIS A 273 14.87 -8.51 -5.31
CA HIS A 273 15.94 -9.50 -5.32
C HIS A 273 15.72 -10.57 -6.41
N GLU A 274 14.48 -10.98 -6.63
CA GLU A 274 14.11 -11.96 -7.66
C GLU A 274 14.37 -11.43 -9.07
N LEU A 275 13.93 -10.21 -9.37
CA LEU A 275 14.00 -9.65 -10.72
C LEU A 275 15.33 -8.97 -11.04
N HIS A 276 16.04 -8.45 -10.03
CA HIS A 276 17.29 -7.70 -10.18
C HIS A 276 18.39 -8.23 -9.24
N PRO A 277 18.82 -9.49 -9.39
CA PRO A 277 19.79 -10.10 -8.49
C PRO A 277 21.12 -9.34 -8.50
N GLY A 278 21.56 -8.91 -7.32
CA GLY A 278 22.79 -8.14 -7.14
C GLY A 278 22.66 -6.63 -7.31
N ASP A 279 21.51 -6.12 -7.77
CA ASP A 279 21.23 -4.68 -7.79
C ASP A 279 20.76 -4.23 -6.39
N PRO A 280 21.42 -3.23 -5.77
CA PRO A 280 21.02 -2.74 -4.45
C PRO A 280 19.61 -2.14 -4.40
N GLY A 281 19.11 -1.56 -5.50
CA GLY A 281 17.76 -1.01 -5.59
C GLY A 281 17.44 0.06 -4.56
N PHE A 282 18.36 0.99 -4.31
CA PHE A 282 18.19 2.01 -3.27
C PHE A 282 16.91 2.82 -3.49
N THR A 283 16.09 2.92 -2.45
CA THR A 283 14.86 3.72 -2.46
C THR A 283 14.96 4.93 -1.55
N TRP A 284 16.01 5.05 -0.74
CA TRP A 284 16.20 6.16 0.18
C TRP A 284 17.64 6.62 0.23
N GLY A 285 17.85 7.92 0.43
CA GLY A 285 19.17 8.54 0.57
C GLY A 285 19.99 8.63 -0.71
N VAL A 286 19.37 8.43 -1.88
CA VAL A 286 20.04 8.41 -3.20
C VAL A 286 20.66 9.76 -3.60
N ASP A 287 20.19 10.86 -3.03
CA ASP A 287 20.71 12.21 -3.25
C ASP A 287 21.94 12.55 -2.40
N GLY A 288 22.34 11.64 -1.50
CA GLY A 288 23.45 11.83 -0.57
C GLY A 288 23.24 12.93 0.48
N GLN A 289 22.02 13.45 0.63
CA GLN A 289 21.71 14.51 1.61
C GLN A 289 21.41 13.95 3.00
N GLN A 290 21.28 12.63 3.11
CA GLN A 290 20.90 11.97 4.34
C GLN A 290 22.08 11.65 5.25
N THR A 291 21.80 11.58 6.56
CA THR A 291 22.83 11.25 7.57
C THR A 291 23.29 9.79 7.49
N PHE A 292 22.42 8.90 7.02
CA PHE A 292 22.71 7.48 6.85
C PHE A 292 23.02 7.18 5.37
N PRO A 293 23.84 6.15 5.08
CA PRO A 293 24.10 5.73 3.71
C PRO A 293 22.81 5.38 2.95
N PRO A 294 22.81 5.50 1.60
CA PRO A 294 21.69 5.06 0.79
C PRO A 294 21.31 3.60 1.08
N SER A 295 20.01 3.31 1.10
CA SER A 295 19.50 1.98 1.41
C SER A 295 18.18 1.69 0.69
N ARG A 296 17.85 0.40 0.57
CA ARG A 296 16.56 -0.08 0.04
C ARG A 296 15.60 -0.28 1.21
N LEU A 297 14.96 0.82 1.60
CA LEU A 297 14.01 0.81 2.71
C LEU A 297 12.65 0.25 2.30
N ASP A 298 12.21 0.60 1.10
CA ASP A 298 10.93 0.20 0.55
C ASP A 298 11.07 -1.15 -0.16
N LYS A 299 10.09 -2.04 0.07
CA LYS A 299 10.11 -3.40 -0.49
C LYS A 299 8.73 -3.84 -0.94
N VAL A 300 8.71 -4.83 -1.83
CA VAL A 300 7.53 -5.60 -2.22
C VAL A 300 7.88 -7.07 -2.02
N ALA A 301 7.06 -7.80 -1.25
CA ALA A 301 7.24 -9.23 -1.02
C ALA A 301 5.95 -10.03 -1.26
N LEU A 302 6.08 -11.23 -1.84
CA LEU A 302 4.96 -12.01 -2.38
C LEU A 302 4.80 -13.38 -1.74
N VAL A 303 3.57 -13.90 -1.82
CA VAL A 303 3.23 -15.33 -1.74
C VAL A 303 2.14 -15.64 -2.78
N GLY A 304 2.31 -16.70 -3.56
CA GLY A 304 1.31 -17.16 -4.54
C GLY A 304 0.93 -16.12 -5.63
N LEU A 305 1.83 -15.18 -5.90
CA LEU A 305 1.75 -14.21 -6.99
C LEU A 305 3.06 -14.23 -7.76
N GLN A 306 3.01 -13.85 -9.03
CA GLN A 306 4.18 -13.70 -9.88
C GLN A 306 4.49 -12.22 -10.14
N ALA A 307 5.76 -11.83 -10.01
CA ALA A 307 6.23 -10.52 -10.46
C ALA A 307 6.70 -10.56 -11.91
N HIS A 308 6.27 -9.56 -12.70
CA HIS A 308 6.71 -9.40 -14.09
C HIS A 308 7.69 -8.25 -14.26
N ARG A 309 7.57 -7.20 -13.43
CA ARG A 309 8.45 -6.03 -13.46
C ARG A 309 8.42 -5.32 -12.11
N ILE A 310 9.56 -4.75 -11.73
CA ILE A 310 9.66 -3.76 -10.66
C ILE A 310 10.64 -2.67 -11.05
N GLU A 311 10.33 -1.42 -10.72
CA GLU A 311 11.18 -0.26 -10.98
C GLU A 311 11.13 0.76 -9.83
N VAL A 312 12.22 1.50 -9.66
CA VAL A 312 12.33 2.63 -8.73
C VAL A 312 11.90 3.91 -9.43
N MET A 313 11.04 4.68 -8.78
CA MET A 313 10.57 6.00 -9.23
C MET A 313 11.17 7.06 -8.31
N HIS A 314 12.26 7.70 -8.75
CA HIS A 314 12.88 8.75 -7.96
C HIS A 314 11.98 9.99 -7.87
N PRO A 315 11.91 10.66 -6.69
CA PRO A 315 11.10 11.85 -6.53
C PRO A 315 11.71 13.00 -7.33
N GLU A 316 10.88 13.76 -8.04
CA GLU A 316 11.28 15.11 -8.48
C GLU A 316 11.03 16.10 -7.34
N ALA A 317 10.94 17.40 -7.64
CA ALA A 317 10.78 18.42 -6.63
C ALA A 317 9.68 19.43 -6.96
N VAL A 318 9.18 20.12 -5.94
CA VAL A 318 8.26 21.26 -6.05
C VAL A 318 8.97 22.54 -5.65
N GLU A 319 8.62 23.66 -6.28
CA GLU A 319 9.19 24.97 -5.97
C GLU A 319 8.59 25.55 -4.67
N LEU A 320 9.43 26.23 -3.88
CA LEU A 320 8.96 27.00 -2.73
C LEU A 320 8.39 28.36 -3.18
N PRO A 321 7.16 28.72 -2.77
CA PRO A 321 6.49 29.95 -3.24
C PRO A 321 7.26 31.26 -3.00
N ASP A 322 8.04 31.34 -1.92
CA ASP A 322 8.68 32.58 -1.46
C ASP A 322 10.20 32.66 -1.74
N GLN A 323 10.79 31.64 -2.37
CA GLN A 323 12.22 31.61 -2.64
C GLN A 323 12.49 30.89 -3.97
N SER A 324 12.57 31.67 -5.06
CA SER A 324 12.60 31.23 -6.47
C SER A 324 13.81 30.38 -6.92
N ARG A 325 14.51 29.71 -5.99
CA ARG A 325 15.60 28.77 -6.27
C ARG A 325 15.67 27.58 -5.30
N HIS A 326 14.78 27.50 -4.30
CA HIS A 326 14.76 26.37 -3.38
C HIS A 326 13.61 25.45 -3.72
N THR A 327 13.93 24.17 -3.94
CA THR A 327 12.98 23.11 -4.24
C THR A 327 12.89 22.14 -3.07
N VAL A 328 11.72 21.54 -2.86
CA VAL A 328 11.52 20.45 -1.90
C VAL A 328 11.23 19.18 -2.69
N PRO A 329 11.98 18.08 -2.49
CA PRO A 329 11.67 16.83 -3.17
C PRO A 329 10.27 16.36 -2.81
N TRP A 330 9.59 15.63 -3.69
CA TRP A 330 8.25 15.10 -3.42
C TRP A 330 8.23 14.23 -2.16
N SER A 331 9.30 13.47 -1.95
CA SER A 331 9.58 12.68 -0.75
C SER A 331 11.10 12.49 -0.62
N ASP A 332 11.61 12.16 0.56
CA ASP A 332 12.96 11.63 0.74
C ASP A 332 13.09 10.16 0.32
N HIS A 333 11.96 9.49 0.08
CA HIS A 333 11.87 8.17 -0.55
C HIS A 333 11.60 8.24 -2.05
N SER A 334 12.13 7.25 -2.76
CA SER A 334 11.71 6.86 -4.10
C SER A 334 10.56 5.88 -4.01
N GLY A 335 9.60 5.98 -4.93
CA GLY A 335 8.50 5.03 -5.04
C GLY A 335 8.96 3.72 -5.66
N LEU A 336 8.23 2.64 -5.41
CA LEU A 336 8.35 1.39 -6.16
C LEU A 336 7.10 1.17 -6.99
N ARG A 337 7.29 0.81 -8.26
CA ARG A 337 6.22 0.39 -9.15
C ARG A 337 6.43 -1.06 -9.56
N CYS A 338 5.40 -1.88 -9.39
CA CYS A 338 5.47 -3.31 -9.66
C CYS A 338 4.28 -3.77 -10.52
N ILE A 339 4.56 -4.64 -11.50
CA ILE A 339 3.56 -5.30 -12.33
C ILE A 339 3.48 -6.76 -11.90
N LEU A 340 2.30 -7.19 -11.47
CA LEU A 340 2.07 -8.45 -10.76
C LEU A 340 0.91 -9.22 -11.39
N GLY A 341 0.99 -10.55 -11.37
CA GLY A 341 -0.05 -11.45 -11.88
C GLY A 341 -0.34 -12.59 -10.91
N LEU A 342 -1.46 -13.29 -11.13
CA LEU A 342 -1.69 -14.58 -10.50
C LEU A 342 -0.62 -15.57 -10.97
N ASP A 343 -0.11 -16.38 -10.06
CA ASP A 343 0.76 -17.48 -10.44
C ASP A 343 -0.08 -18.52 -11.21
N THR A 344 0.37 -18.88 -12.41
CA THR A 344 -0.31 -19.82 -13.31
C THR A 344 0.42 -21.17 -13.42
N SER A 345 1.44 -21.36 -12.59
CA SER A 345 2.35 -22.50 -12.59
C SER A 345 1.75 -23.78 -12.01
#